data_AF-A0A957C7Q7-F1
#
_entry.id   AF-A0A957C7Q7-F1
#
_cell.length_a   1.000
_cell.length_b   1.000
_cell.length_c   1.000
_cell.angle_alpha   90.00
_cell.angle_beta   90.00
_cell.angle_gamma   90.00
#
_symmetry.space_group_name_H-M   'P 1'
#
loop_
_entity.id
_entity.type
_entity.pdbx_description
1 polymer ?
#
loop_
_entity_poly.entity_id
_entity_poly.type
_entity_poly.pdbx_seq_one_letter_code
_entity_poly.pdbx_strand_id
1 'polypeptide(L)'
;MSSDMNGRTPQQLFPLLTETFSLSELRTLAFSLNVDPENLSGDTKEAYALSLVTYAKHRNLITRLNELVDEKLIEKPLPVPTAEVKSGGKTAVWLVVLAGVLLIIGAIIFWPKGEEPGPDEDILLQVQVVNSENLTMIFNAKVSLDIPGELIPPQRTDSNGRAVFSLDPETDGNLARITVETSEVKVQNIPIKAGMGVVEFQIRP
;
A
#
# COMPACT_ATOMS: atom_id res chain seq x y z
N MET A 1 -30.70 13.53 -3.06
CA MET A 1 -30.13 12.21 -2.69
C MET A 1 -28.87 12.07 -3.51
N SER A 2 -27.72 12.39 -2.92
CA SER A 2 -26.43 12.34 -3.59
C SER A 2 -25.69 11.14 -3.03
N SER A 3 -25.60 10.05 -3.80
CA SER A 3 -24.65 8.98 -3.48
C SER A 3 -23.27 9.48 -3.85
N ASP A 4 -22.34 9.44 -2.89
CA ASP A 4 -20.97 9.90 -3.09
C ASP A 4 -20.30 9.12 -4.22
N MET A 5 -20.06 9.79 -5.35
CA MET A 5 -19.36 9.21 -6.50
C MET A 5 -17.85 9.14 -6.25
N ASN A 6 -17.43 8.37 -5.25
CA ASN A 6 -16.04 7.93 -5.08
C ASN A 6 -15.65 6.83 -6.11
N GLY A 7 -16.19 6.93 -7.33
CA GLY A 7 -15.84 6.04 -8.43
C GLY A 7 -14.49 6.43 -9.00
N ARG A 8 -13.53 5.50 -9.03
CA ARG A 8 -12.21 5.75 -9.63
C ARG A 8 -12.40 6.11 -11.10
N THR A 9 -11.66 7.13 -11.54
CA THR A 9 -11.66 7.56 -12.95
C THR A 9 -11.09 6.46 -13.85
N PRO A 10 -11.40 6.44 -15.16
CA PRO A 10 -10.79 5.51 -16.11
C PRO A 10 -9.25 5.54 -16.08
N GLN A 11 -8.65 6.71 -15.84
CA GLN A 11 -7.20 6.88 -15.69
C GLN A 11 -6.62 6.19 -14.45
N GLN A 12 -7.39 6.09 -13.35
CA GLN A 12 -6.99 5.40 -12.12
C GLN A 12 -7.27 3.90 -12.17
N LEU A 13 -8.32 3.46 -12.88
CA LEU A 13 -8.65 2.05 -13.06
C LEU A 13 -7.58 1.29 -13.86
N PHE A 14 -7.02 1.91 -14.91
CA PHE A 14 -6.03 1.25 -15.75
C PHE A 14 -4.79 0.71 -14.99
N PRO A 15 -4.02 1.52 -14.24
CA PRO A 15 -2.85 1.01 -13.50
C PRO A 15 -3.24 -0.04 -12.47
N LEU A 16 -4.31 0.20 -11.69
CA LEU A 16 -4.83 -0.72 -10.68
C LEU A 16 -5.16 -2.11 -11.26
N LEU A 17 -5.80 -2.13 -12.43
CA LEU A 17 -6.12 -3.38 -13.15
C LEU A 17 -4.85 -4.11 -13.60
N THR A 18 -3.86 -3.38 -14.13
CA THR A 18 -2.60 -3.99 -14.59
C THR A 18 -1.70 -4.46 -13.45
N GLU A 19 -1.73 -3.82 -12.28
CA GLU A 19 -0.92 -4.19 -11.12
C GLU A 19 -1.52 -5.39 -10.37
N THR A 20 -2.84 -5.42 -10.19
CA THR A 20 -3.48 -6.32 -9.23
C THR A 20 -4.04 -7.62 -9.83
N PHE A 21 -4.33 -7.61 -11.14
CA PHE A 21 -5.03 -8.70 -11.84
C PHE A 21 -4.19 -9.30 -12.96
N SER A 22 -4.17 -10.63 -13.03
CA SER A 22 -3.66 -11.39 -14.17
C SER A 22 -4.58 -11.26 -15.39
N LEU A 23 -4.04 -11.55 -16.58
CA LEU A 23 -4.83 -11.55 -17.84
C LEU A 23 -6.06 -12.49 -17.77
N SER A 24 -5.95 -13.62 -17.06
CA SER A 24 -7.07 -14.51 -16.76
C SER A 24 -8.14 -13.86 -15.89
N GLU A 25 -7.76 -13.18 -14.82
CA GLU A 25 -8.72 -12.47 -13.95
C GLU A 25 -9.39 -11.29 -14.69
N LEU A 26 -8.67 -10.58 -15.56
CA LEU A 26 -9.23 -9.53 -16.43
C LEU A 26 -10.28 -10.09 -17.41
N ARG A 27 -10.08 -11.30 -17.95
CA ARG A 27 -11.08 -12.01 -18.76
C ARG A 27 -12.32 -12.39 -17.94
N THR A 28 -12.13 -12.84 -16.69
CA THR A 28 -13.25 -13.09 -15.77
C THR A 28 -14.01 -11.81 -15.45
N LEU A 29 -13.33 -10.68 -15.20
CA LEU A 29 -13.97 -9.38 -14.99
C LEU A 29 -14.77 -8.90 -16.22
N ALA A 30 -14.24 -9.08 -17.43
CA ALA A 30 -14.97 -8.81 -18.67
C ALA A 30 -16.26 -9.64 -18.75
N PHE A 31 -16.18 -10.96 -18.47
CA PHE A 31 -17.34 -11.84 -18.44
C PHE A 31 -18.38 -11.43 -17.38
N SER A 32 -17.94 -11.07 -16.16
CA SER A 32 -18.80 -10.53 -15.10
C SER A 32 -19.48 -9.19 -15.45
N LEU A 33 -18.92 -8.43 -16.39
CA LEU A 33 -19.53 -7.22 -16.98
C LEU A 33 -20.47 -7.53 -18.16
N ASN A 34 -20.69 -8.81 -18.50
CA ASN A 34 -21.34 -9.26 -19.74
C ASN A 34 -20.67 -8.69 -21.00
N VAL A 35 -19.34 -8.52 -20.96
CA VAL A 35 -18.52 -8.16 -22.12
C VAL A 35 -17.89 -9.42 -22.66
N ASP A 36 -18.18 -9.71 -23.92
CA ASP A 36 -17.56 -10.79 -24.67
C ASP A 36 -16.05 -10.53 -24.83
N PRO A 37 -15.16 -11.43 -24.34
CA PRO A 37 -13.71 -11.28 -24.44
C PRO A 37 -13.20 -11.13 -25.87
N GLU A 38 -13.88 -11.67 -26.89
CA GLU A 38 -13.43 -11.54 -28.29
C GLU A 38 -13.63 -10.13 -28.86
N ASN A 39 -14.47 -9.30 -28.22
CA ASN A 39 -14.63 -7.88 -28.56
C ASN A 39 -13.57 -6.98 -27.89
N LEU A 40 -12.67 -7.54 -27.06
CA LEU A 40 -11.60 -6.82 -26.39
C LEU A 40 -10.26 -7.11 -27.07
N SER A 41 -9.51 -6.06 -27.38
CA SER A 41 -8.28 -6.14 -28.16
C SER A 41 -7.05 -6.21 -27.27
N GLY A 42 -6.12 -7.12 -27.60
CA GLY A 42 -4.77 -7.17 -27.02
C GLY A 42 -4.44 -8.50 -26.33
N ASP A 43 -3.34 -9.11 -26.77
CA ASP A 43 -2.84 -10.38 -26.21
C ASP A 43 -2.04 -10.19 -24.91
N THR A 44 -1.61 -8.96 -24.63
CA THR A 44 -0.91 -8.56 -23.39
C THR A 44 -1.89 -8.06 -22.33
N LYS A 45 -1.58 -8.28 -21.05
CA LYS A 45 -2.34 -7.79 -19.88
C LYS A 45 -2.67 -6.28 -19.98
N GLU A 46 -1.68 -5.49 -20.38
CA GLU A 46 -1.75 -4.03 -20.47
C GLU A 46 -2.72 -3.59 -21.58
N ALA A 47 -2.55 -4.10 -22.81
CA ALA A 47 -3.48 -3.81 -23.91
C ALA A 47 -4.92 -4.26 -23.59
N TYR A 48 -5.08 -5.45 -22.98
CA TYR A 48 -6.39 -5.97 -22.61
C TYR A 48 -7.07 -5.12 -21.52
N ALA A 49 -6.33 -4.71 -20.48
CA ALA A 49 -6.83 -3.80 -19.45
C ALA A 49 -7.24 -2.43 -20.03
N LEU A 50 -6.44 -1.87 -20.94
CA LEU A 50 -6.77 -0.62 -21.62
C LEU A 50 -8.02 -0.75 -22.50
N SER A 51 -8.15 -1.88 -23.22
CA SER A 51 -9.33 -2.16 -24.05
C SER A 51 -10.59 -2.31 -23.19
N LEU A 52 -10.51 -3.05 -22.07
CA LEU A 52 -11.61 -3.23 -21.11
C LEU A 52 -12.07 -1.90 -20.51
N VAL A 53 -11.15 -1.07 -20.01
CA VAL A 53 -11.47 0.27 -19.47
C VAL A 53 -12.09 1.17 -20.55
N THR A 54 -11.55 1.14 -21.78
CA THR A 54 -12.08 1.91 -22.91
C THR A 54 -13.50 1.47 -23.27
N TYR A 55 -13.74 0.16 -23.37
CA TYR A 55 -15.06 -0.41 -23.65
C TYR A 55 -16.07 -0.04 -22.55
N ALA A 56 -15.68 -0.21 -21.28
CA ALA A 56 -16.52 0.15 -20.14
C ALA A 56 -16.84 1.65 -20.12
N LYS A 57 -15.89 2.52 -20.47
CA LYS A 57 -16.12 3.96 -20.64
C LYS A 57 -17.14 4.26 -21.74
N HIS A 58 -16.99 3.65 -22.92
CA HIS A 58 -17.89 3.88 -24.06
C HIS A 58 -19.32 3.37 -23.82
N ARG A 59 -19.49 2.37 -22.96
CA ARG A 59 -20.79 1.78 -22.59
C ARG A 59 -21.38 2.32 -21.27
N ASN A 60 -20.75 3.31 -20.63
CA ASN A 60 -21.11 3.81 -19.28
C ASN A 60 -21.12 2.74 -18.18
N LEU A 61 -20.28 1.72 -18.29
CA LEU A 61 -20.13 0.61 -17.33
C LEU A 61 -19.03 0.85 -16.28
N ILE A 62 -18.39 2.03 -16.24
CA ILE A 62 -17.27 2.34 -15.33
C ILE A 62 -17.65 2.19 -13.85
N THR A 63 -18.87 2.54 -13.45
CA THR A 63 -19.37 2.32 -12.08
C THR A 63 -19.39 0.83 -11.74
N ARG A 64 -19.94 0.00 -12.64
CA ARG A 64 -20.02 -1.45 -12.45
C ARG A 64 -18.66 -2.14 -12.48
N LEU A 65 -17.72 -1.63 -13.29
CA LEU A 65 -16.32 -2.09 -13.29
C LEU A 65 -15.62 -1.77 -11.96
N ASN A 66 -15.85 -0.58 -11.38
CA ASN A 66 -15.34 -0.25 -10.04
C ASN A 66 -15.90 -1.22 -8.98
N GLU A 67 -17.22 -1.43 -8.94
CA GLU A 67 -17.87 -2.37 -8.00
C GLU A 67 -17.27 -3.78 -8.06
N LEU A 68 -17.08 -4.34 -9.27
CA LEU A 68 -16.52 -5.68 -9.44
C LEU A 68 -15.03 -5.76 -9.10
N VAL A 69 -14.27 -4.67 -9.30
CA VAL A 69 -12.87 -4.58 -8.86
C VAL A 69 -12.82 -4.58 -7.34
N ASP A 70 -13.64 -3.78 -6.67
CA ASP A 70 -13.69 -3.72 -5.20
C ASP A 70 -14.16 -5.04 -4.59
N GLU A 71 -15.18 -5.70 -5.16
CA GLU A 71 -15.62 -7.05 -4.79
C GLU A 71 -14.47 -8.08 -4.88
N LYS A 72 -13.72 -8.09 -5.99
CA LYS A 72 -12.59 -9.02 -6.18
C LYS A 72 -11.36 -8.69 -5.32
N LEU A 73 -11.15 -7.42 -4.96
CA LEU A 73 -10.10 -7.03 -4.02
C LEU A 73 -10.42 -7.52 -2.60
N ILE A 74 -11.70 -7.56 -2.21
CA ILE A 74 -12.17 -8.09 -0.92
C ILE A 74 -12.14 -9.62 -0.90
N GLU A 75 -12.51 -10.28 -2.01
CA GLU A 75 -12.53 -11.76 -2.09
C GLU A 75 -11.15 -12.42 -2.09
N LYS A 76 -10.08 -11.72 -2.52
CA LYS A 76 -8.75 -12.31 -2.65
C LYS A 76 -8.23 -12.69 -1.25
N PRO A 77 -8.22 -13.98 -0.87
CA PRO A 77 -7.82 -14.35 0.48
C PRO A 77 -6.37 -13.93 0.69
N LEU A 78 -6.07 -13.37 1.86
CA LEU A 78 -4.70 -13.10 2.28
C LEU A 78 -3.84 -14.32 1.92
N PRO A 79 -2.70 -14.15 1.22
CA PRO A 79 -1.93 -15.28 0.72
C PRO A 79 -1.49 -16.14 1.90
N VAL A 80 -2.23 -17.23 2.14
CA VAL A 80 -1.87 -18.21 3.16
C VAL A 80 -0.48 -18.70 2.76
N PRO A 81 0.56 -18.46 3.58
CA PRO A 81 1.92 -18.76 3.20
C PRO A 81 2.04 -20.27 3.02
N THR A 82 1.91 -20.70 1.77
CA THR A 82 1.98 -22.10 1.38
C THR A 82 3.45 -22.45 1.36
N ALA A 83 3.97 -22.72 2.56
CA ALA A 83 5.34 -23.15 2.75
C ALA A 83 5.53 -24.50 2.03
N GLU A 84 6.07 -24.48 0.81
CA GLU A 84 6.75 -25.64 0.26
C GLU A 84 7.85 -26.03 1.25
N VAL A 85 7.60 -27.08 2.05
CA VAL A 85 8.59 -27.64 2.96
C VAL A 85 9.61 -28.42 2.15
N LYS A 86 10.52 -27.69 1.48
CA LYS A 86 11.77 -28.26 0.97
C LYS A 86 12.74 -28.45 2.14
N SER A 87 12.58 -29.61 2.78
CA SER A 87 13.57 -30.19 3.68
C SER A 87 14.92 -30.37 2.97
N GLY A 88 15.99 -29.81 3.55
CA GLY A 88 17.37 -30.22 3.22
C GLY A 88 18.39 -29.09 3.04
N GLY A 89 19.03 -28.64 4.13
CA GLY A 89 20.22 -27.77 4.08
C GLY A 89 20.48 -27.01 5.38
N LYS A 90 21.55 -27.36 6.10
CA LYS A 90 21.84 -26.79 7.44
C LYS A 90 22.61 -25.46 7.37
N THR A 91 21.95 -24.36 7.70
CA THR A 91 22.56 -23.18 8.36
C THR A 91 21.53 -22.50 9.26
N ALA A 92 21.88 -22.25 10.52
CA ALA A 92 20.97 -21.75 11.56
C ALA A 92 21.08 -20.23 11.79
N VAL A 93 20.27 -19.74 12.77
CA VAL A 93 20.24 -18.37 13.32
C VAL A 93 19.56 -17.34 12.38
N TRP A 94 18.31 -16.90 12.56
CA TRP A 94 17.22 -17.23 13.51
C TRP A 94 15.85 -17.08 12.80
N LEU A 95 14.78 -17.69 13.32
CA LEU A 95 13.39 -17.27 13.10
C LEU A 95 12.59 -17.43 14.40
N VAL A 96 12.05 -16.34 14.93
CA VAL A 96 11.16 -16.38 16.11
C VAL A 96 9.76 -16.74 15.64
N VAL A 97 9.40 -18.01 15.79
CA VAL A 97 7.99 -18.43 15.80
C VAL A 97 7.55 -18.55 17.25
N LEU A 98 6.77 -17.59 17.71
CA LEU A 98 6.04 -17.69 18.97
C LEU A 98 4.59 -17.27 18.73
N ALA A 99 3.80 -18.23 18.27
CA ALA A 99 2.35 -18.08 18.21
C ALA A 99 1.82 -18.09 19.64
N GLY A 100 1.24 -16.98 20.09
CA GLY A 100 0.74 -16.85 21.46
C GLY A 100 0.31 -15.43 21.81
N VAL A 101 -0.96 -15.12 21.53
CA VAL A 101 -1.78 -14.06 22.17
C VAL A 101 -1.02 -12.86 22.74
N LEU A 102 -0.74 -11.86 21.89
CA LEU A 102 -0.53 -10.49 22.34
C LEU A 102 -1.20 -9.49 21.39
N LEU A 103 -2.13 -8.71 21.93
CA LEU A 103 -2.71 -7.51 21.29
C LEU A 103 -1.67 -6.37 21.29
N ILE A 104 -0.54 -6.58 20.61
CA ILE A 104 0.51 -5.57 20.45
C ILE A 104 0.85 -5.46 18.97
N ILE A 105 0.17 -4.48 18.36
CA ILE A 105 0.59 -3.66 17.21
C ILE A 105 1.98 -4.04 16.67
N GLY A 106 2.02 -4.95 15.70
CA GLY A 106 3.22 -5.29 14.94
C GLY A 106 3.05 -4.85 13.49
N ALA A 107 3.62 -3.71 13.12
CA ALA A 107 3.67 -3.29 11.72
C ALA A 107 4.56 -4.26 10.93
N ILE A 108 4.07 -4.75 9.79
CA ILE A 108 4.87 -5.54 8.85
C ILE A 108 5.73 -4.56 8.06
N ILE A 109 6.97 -4.33 8.51
CA ILE A 109 7.88 -3.42 7.80
C ILE A 109 8.50 -4.14 6.61
N PHE A 110 7.83 -4.06 5.45
CA PHE A 110 8.35 -4.57 4.18
C PHE A 110 9.25 -3.52 3.54
N TRP A 111 10.56 -3.62 3.79
CA TRP A 111 11.58 -2.84 3.07
C TRP A 111 11.88 -3.48 1.71
N PRO A 112 11.44 -2.91 0.58
CA PRO A 112 12.09 -3.20 -0.69
C PRO A 112 13.55 -2.73 -0.63
N LYS A 113 14.46 -3.45 -1.29
CA LYS A 113 15.79 -2.92 -1.57
C LYS A 113 15.65 -1.81 -2.62
N GLY A 114 15.50 -0.57 -2.17
CA GLY A 114 15.78 0.60 -3.01
C GLY A 114 17.25 0.64 -3.41
N GLU A 115 17.57 1.44 -4.42
CA GLU A 115 18.95 1.85 -4.67
C GLU A 115 19.42 2.64 -3.44
N GLU A 116 20.66 2.41 -2.99
CA GLU A 116 21.23 3.19 -1.89
C GLU A 116 21.38 4.65 -2.37
N PRO A 117 20.79 5.63 -1.65
CA PRO A 117 20.90 7.03 -2.05
C PRO A 117 22.37 7.47 -2.07
N GLY A 118 22.66 8.49 -2.88
CA GLY A 118 23.99 9.10 -2.91
C GLY A 118 24.41 9.60 -1.52
N PRO A 119 25.72 9.70 -1.23
CA PRO A 119 26.21 10.12 0.07
C PRO A 119 25.79 11.55 0.47
N ASP A 120 25.33 12.34 -0.51
CA ASP A 120 24.87 13.72 -0.35
C ASP A 120 23.34 13.88 -0.61
N GLU A 121 22.57 12.78 -0.65
CA GLU A 121 21.12 12.81 -0.90
C GLU A 121 20.30 12.66 0.40
N ASP A 122 19.29 13.52 0.58
CA ASP A 122 18.34 13.47 1.70
C ASP A 122 17.70 12.07 1.86
N ILE A 123 17.58 11.61 3.11
CA ILE A 123 16.83 10.40 3.42
C ILE A 123 15.33 10.73 3.42
N LEU A 124 14.61 10.21 2.43
CA LEU A 124 13.16 10.37 2.32
C LEU A 124 12.41 9.36 3.21
N LEU A 125 11.98 9.79 4.39
CA LEU A 125 11.11 9.01 5.26
C LEU A 125 9.64 9.23 4.91
N GLN A 126 8.96 8.21 4.40
CA GLN A 126 7.52 8.22 4.17
C GLN A 126 6.79 7.50 5.30
N VAL A 127 5.88 8.21 5.97
CA VAL A 127 4.94 7.65 6.97
C VAL A 127 3.56 7.51 6.32
N GLN A 128 2.97 6.33 6.36
CA GLN A 128 1.60 6.08 5.87
C GLN A 128 0.67 5.72 7.02
N VAL A 129 -0.48 6.37 7.10
CA VAL A 129 -1.44 6.21 8.22
C VAL A 129 -2.74 5.59 7.70
N VAL A 130 -3.12 4.47 8.29
CA VAL A 130 -4.20 3.59 7.83
C VAL A 130 -5.13 3.28 9.01
N ASN A 131 -6.44 3.21 8.77
CA ASN A 131 -7.40 2.75 9.76
C ASN A 131 -7.28 1.21 9.92
N SER A 132 -7.05 0.74 11.15
CA SER A 132 -6.87 -0.68 11.47
C SER A 132 -8.11 -1.55 11.30
N GLU A 133 -9.31 -0.96 11.28
CA GLU A 133 -10.57 -1.72 11.17
C GLU A 133 -10.98 -2.04 9.73
N ASN A 134 -10.70 -1.13 8.79
CA ASN A 134 -11.21 -1.19 7.42
C ASN A 134 -10.14 -0.94 6.34
N LEU A 135 -8.88 -0.77 6.75
CA LEU A 135 -7.71 -0.50 5.90
C LEU A 135 -7.80 0.79 5.04
N THR A 136 -8.68 1.74 5.38
CA THR A 136 -8.76 3.01 4.66
C THR A 136 -7.68 4.00 5.10
N MET A 137 -7.10 4.73 4.14
CA MET A 137 -6.10 5.78 4.41
C MET A 137 -6.68 6.92 5.26
N ILE A 138 -5.94 7.39 6.27
CA ILE A 138 -6.36 8.49 7.15
C ILE A 138 -5.75 9.80 6.66
N PHE A 139 -6.57 10.64 6.03
CA PHE A 139 -6.21 12.01 5.64
C PHE A 139 -6.10 12.95 6.84
N ASN A 140 -5.22 13.95 6.76
CA ASN A 140 -5.10 15.05 7.71
C ASN A 140 -4.72 14.64 9.16
N ALA A 141 -4.19 13.44 9.36
CA ALA A 141 -3.53 13.03 10.59
C ALA A 141 -2.26 13.85 10.79
N LYS A 142 -1.98 14.31 12.01
CA LYS A 142 -0.74 15.04 12.32
C LYS A 142 0.36 14.05 12.65
N VAL A 143 1.46 14.09 11.90
CA VAL A 143 2.64 13.25 12.11
C VAL A 143 3.78 14.14 12.56
N SER A 144 4.28 13.89 13.77
CA SER A 144 5.46 14.57 14.33
C SER A 144 6.63 13.59 14.35
N LEU A 145 7.82 14.08 14.01
CA LEU A 145 9.05 13.30 13.96
C LEU A 145 10.08 13.96 14.90
N ASP A 146 10.58 13.19 15.86
CA ASP A 146 11.53 13.62 16.88
C ASP A 146 12.82 12.81 16.70
N ILE A 147 13.91 13.50 16.33
CA ILE A 147 15.23 12.93 16.07
C ILE A 147 16.24 13.70 16.94
N PRO A 148 17.14 13.04 17.69
CA PRO A 148 18.10 13.73 18.53
C PRO A 148 18.98 14.71 17.75
N GLY A 149 18.84 16.01 18.03
CA GLY A 149 19.64 17.08 17.42
C GLY A 149 19.00 17.78 16.21
N GLU A 150 17.88 17.28 15.69
CA GLU A 150 17.21 17.84 14.51
C GLU A 150 15.82 18.42 14.86
N LEU A 151 15.45 19.54 14.25
CA LEU A 151 14.17 20.21 14.48
C LEU A 151 13.25 20.08 13.26
N ILE A 152 12.46 19.00 13.24
CA ILE A 152 11.57 18.68 12.12
C ILE A 152 10.16 19.21 12.37
N PRO A 153 9.58 20.01 11.45
CA PRO A 153 8.20 20.48 11.59
C PRO A 153 7.21 19.31 11.43
N PRO A 154 6.15 19.22 12.27
CA PRO A 154 5.11 18.22 12.10
C PRO A 154 4.41 18.36 10.74
N GLN A 155 4.23 17.23 10.06
CA GLN A 155 3.54 17.13 8.78
C GLN A 155 2.08 16.70 8.98
N ARG A 156 1.27 16.85 7.93
CA ARG A 156 -0.10 16.32 7.87
C ARG A 156 -0.20 15.33 6.72
N THR A 157 -0.92 14.23 6.92
CA THR A 157 -1.09 13.23 5.86
C THR A 157 -1.91 13.76 4.69
N ASP A 158 -1.50 13.42 3.48
CA ASP A 158 -2.21 13.69 2.22
C ASP A 158 -3.46 12.82 2.06
N SER A 159 -4.20 13.01 0.95
CA SER A 159 -5.42 12.23 0.64
C SER A 159 -5.18 10.71 0.50
N ASN A 160 -3.92 10.28 0.42
CA ASN A 160 -3.48 8.89 0.35
C ASN A 160 -2.97 8.39 1.72
N GLY A 161 -3.16 9.17 2.78
CA GLY A 161 -2.70 8.86 4.14
C GLY A 161 -1.20 9.03 4.35
N ARG A 162 -0.47 9.69 3.44
CA ARG A 162 1.00 9.80 3.45
C ARG A 162 1.48 11.13 3.99
N ALA A 163 2.43 11.09 4.91
CA ALA A 163 3.31 12.21 5.26
C ALA A 163 4.74 11.86 4.82
N VAL A 164 5.50 12.86 4.35
CA VAL A 164 6.88 12.66 3.87
C VAL A 164 7.79 13.66 4.59
N PHE A 165 8.96 13.20 5.01
CA PHE A 165 10.01 13.98 5.62
C PHE A 165 11.31 13.81 4.81
N SER A 166 11.98 14.91 4.47
CA SER A 166 13.41 14.91 4.10
C SER A 166 14.20 14.97 5.40
N LEU A 167 15.18 14.08 5.56
CA LEU A 167 16.10 14.06 6.69
C LEU A 167 17.53 14.19 6.16
N ASP A 168 18.40 14.85 6.92
CA ASP A 168 19.82 14.93 6.60
C ASP A 168 20.46 13.52 6.59
N PRO A 169 21.34 13.17 5.63
CA PRO A 169 22.06 11.89 5.62
C PRO A 169 22.89 11.63 6.90
N GLU A 170 23.33 12.67 7.64
CA GLU A 170 23.95 12.51 8.96
C GLU A 170 23.02 11.85 10.00
N THR A 171 21.72 11.76 9.73
CA THR A 171 20.75 11.08 10.59
C THR A 171 20.71 9.55 10.42
N ASP A 172 21.43 8.97 9.45
CA ASP A 172 21.48 7.52 9.26
C ASP A 172 21.93 6.79 10.55
N GLY A 173 21.21 5.73 10.90
CA GLY A 173 21.41 4.96 12.12
C GLY A 173 20.84 5.57 13.40
N ASN A 174 20.41 6.85 13.42
CA ASN A 174 19.76 7.44 14.60
C ASN A 174 18.37 6.83 14.85
N LEU A 175 17.93 6.85 16.11
CA LEU A 175 16.59 6.39 16.49
C LEU A 175 15.59 7.54 16.41
N ALA A 176 14.74 7.55 15.40
CA ALA A 176 13.63 8.48 15.27
C ALA A 176 12.42 8.02 16.10
N ARG A 177 11.73 8.98 16.73
CA ARG A 177 10.44 8.80 17.37
C ARG A 177 9.34 9.45 16.53
N ILE A 178 8.53 8.62 15.88
CA ILE A 178 7.33 9.07 15.17
C ILE A 178 6.16 9.11 16.15
N THR A 179 5.42 10.21 16.14
CA THR A 179 4.15 10.37 16.87
C THR A 179 3.06 10.73 15.87
N VAL A 180 2.03 9.89 15.75
CA VAL A 180 0.84 10.16 14.93
C VAL A 180 -0.32 10.52 15.86
N GLU A 181 -0.90 11.69 15.63
CA GLU A 181 -2.07 12.22 16.34
C GLU A 181 -3.30 12.20 15.41
N THR A 182 -4.28 11.37 15.79
CA THR A 182 -5.65 11.37 15.24
C THR A 182 -6.63 11.68 16.37
N SER A 183 -7.68 10.87 16.54
CA SER A 183 -8.45 10.71 17.78
C SER A 183 -7.67 9.96 18.87
N GLU A 184 -6.74 9.08 18.47
CA GLU A 184 -5.78 8.41 19.34
C GLU A 184 -4.36 8.95 19.07
N VAL A 185 -3.48 8.91 20.07
CA VAL A 185 -2.06 9.25 19.92
C VAL A 185 -1.25 7.96 19.89
N LYS A 186 -0.63 7.66 18.74
CA LYS A 186 0.22 6.48 18.56
C LYS A 186 1.68 6.89 18.41
N VAL A 187 2.57 6.24 19.15
CA VAL A 187 4.01 6.50 19.15
C VAL A 187 4.77 5.25 18.73
N GLN A 188 5.79 5.39 17.88
CA GLN A 188 6.69 4.31 17.51
C GLN A 188 8.10 4.84 17.30
N ASN A 189 9.10 4.08 17.78
CA ASN A 189 10.51 4.37 17.53
C ASN A 189 11.01 3.50 16.38
N ILE A 190 11.73 4.09 15.42
CA ILE A 190 12.34 3.39 14.29
C ILE A 190 13.80 3.81 14.11
N PRO A 191 14.71 2.92 13.69
CA PRO A 191 16.04 3.33 13.24
C PRO A 191 15.92 3.98 11.86
N ILE A 192 16.55 5.15 11.68
CA ILE A 192 16.73 5.78 10.39
C ILE A 192 17.72 4.96 9.57
N LYS A 193 17.44 4.85 8.27
CA LYS A 193 18.28 4.15 7.29
C LYS A 193 18.25 4.87 5.95
N ALA A 194 19.40 4.98 5.30
CA ALA A 194 19.48 5.28 3.88
C ALA A 194 18.59 4.30 3.07
N GLY A 195 17.86 4.81 2.08
CA GLY A 195 16.95 4.02 1.25
C GLY A 195 15.72 3.46 2.00
N MET A 196 15.26 4.12 3.07
CA MET A 196 14.08 3.65 3.81
C MET A 196 12.82 3.63 2.94
N GLY A 197 12.04 2.55 3.05
CA GLY A 197 10.72 2.45 2.45
C GLY A 197 9.63 3.12 3.28
N VAL A 198 8.38 2.79 2.95
CA VAL A 198 7.20 3.31 3.65
C VAL A 198 7.06 2.68 5.03
N VAL A 199 6.84 3.52 6.05
CA VAL A 199 6.55 3.08 7.43
C VAL A 199 5.05 3.20 7.68
N GLU A 200 4.37 2.08 7.82
CA GLU A 200 2.91 2.01 7.98
C GLU A 200 2.47 2.08 9.45
N PHE A 201 1.51 2.95 9.74
CA PHE A 201 0.84 3.14 11.03
C PHE A 201 -0.63 2.77 10.91
N GLN A 202 -0.98 1.57 11.37
CA GLN A 202 -2.38 1.18 11.58
C GLN A 202 -2.89 1.78 12.90
N ILE A 203 -3.93 2.62 12.84
CA ILE A 203 -4.51 3.34 13.99
C ILE A 203 -6.02 3.06 14.03
N ARG A 204 -6.60 2.96 15.22
CA ARG A 204 -8.06 2.92 15.38
C ARG A 204 -8.57 4.36 15.53
N PRO A 205 -9.43 4.88 14.63
CA PRO A 205 -10.02 6.21 14.78
C PRO A 205 -11.11 6.25 15.87
#